data_AF-A0A8I0H2X8-F1
#
_entry.id   AF-A0A8I0H2X8-F1
#
_cell.length_a   1.000
_cell.length_b   1.000
_cell.length_c   1.000
_cell.angle_alpha   90.00
_cell.angle_beta   90.00
_cell.angle_gamma   90.00
#
_symmetry.space_group_name_H-M   'P 1'
#
loop_
_entity.id
_entity.type
_entity.pdbx_description
1 polymer ?
#
loop_
_entity_poly.entity_id
_entity_poly.type
_entity_poly.pdbx_seq_one_letter_code
_entity_poly.pdbx_strand_id
1 'polypeptide(L)' 'DPDCIVVTSGSSPSILLVLMLLCNSDSEVILSNPGYACYRNFVLAAQAKPVLVPLSEENGLQYDIEAIRKCVTPHT' A
#
# COMPACT_ATOMS: atom_id res chain seq x y z
N ASP A 1 10.71 21.35 -6.76
CA ASP A 1 11.73 20.81 -7.68
C ASP A 1 10.99 20.05 -8.79
N PRO A 2 10.98 20.54 -10.04
CA PRO A 2 10.32 19.87 -11.15
C PRO A 2 10.84 18.47 -11.44
N ASP A 3 12.11 18.18 -11.10
CA ASP A 3 12.74 16.88 -11.37
C ASP A 3 12.16 15.75 -10.50
N CYS A 4 11.36 16.08 -9.47
CA CYS A 4 10.66 15.14 -8.61
C CYS A 4 9.22 14.84 -9.05
N ILE A 5 8.79 15.30 -10.23
CA ILE A 5 7.40 15.16 -10.71
C ILE A 5 7.32 14.22 -11.92
N VAL A 6 6.48 13.18 -11.82
CA VAL A 6 6.19 12.26 -12.92
C VAL A 6 4.70 12.38 -13.28
N VAL A 7 4.41 12.69 -14.54
CA VAL A 7 3.04 12.75 -15.07
C VAL A 7 2.66 11.40 -15.66
N THR A 8 1.49 10.89 -15.27
CA THR A 8 0.96 9.59 -15.72
C THR A 8 -0.48 9.73 -16.22
N SER A 9 -0.99 8.70 -16.91
CA SER A 9 -2.40 8.62 -17.33
C SER A 9 -3.33 8.28 -16.15
N GLY A 10 -3.46 9.21 -15.20
CA GLY A 10 -4.19 9.02 -13.94
C GLY A 10 -3.34 8.40 -12.84
N SER A 11 -3.93 8.24 -11.66
CA SER A 11 -3.23 7.76 -10.45
C SER A 11 -2.94 6.26 -10.46
N SER A 12 -3.80 5.44 -11.07
CA SER A 12 -3.63 3.98 -11.08
C SER A 12 -2.29 3.55 -11.72
N PRO A 13 -1.89 4.06 -12.90
CA PRO A 13 -0.54 3.80 -13.43
C PRO A 13 0.60 4.31 -12.54
N SER A 14 0.42 5.45 -11.84
CA SER A 14 1.46 5.97 -10.92
C SER A 14 1.67 5.03 -9.74
N ILE A 15 0.58 4.55 -9.12
CA ILE A 15 0.64 3.66 -7.96
C ILE A 15 1.27 2.33 -8.34
N LEU A 16 0.88 1.77 -9.49
CA LEU A 16 1.52 0.57 -10.02
C LEU A 16 3.01 0.79 -10.29
N LEU A 17 3.38 1.89 -10.94
CA LEU A 17 4.78 2.22 -11.24
C LEU A 17 5.62 2.32 -9.95
N VAL A 18 5.11 3.01 -8.93
CA VAL A 18 5.80 3.16 -7.64
C VAL A 18 5.96 1.82 -6.93
N LEU A 19 4.92 0.98 -6.90
CA LEU A 19 5.00 -0.34 -6.28
C LEU A 19 5.97 -1.25 -7.03
N MET A 20 5.97 -1.24 -8.37
CA MET A 20 6.93 -1.98 -9.19
C MET A 20 8.38 -1.49 -9.00
N LEU A 21 8.58 -0.23 -8.65
CA LEU A 21 9.91 0.35 -8.40
C LEU A 21 10.44 0.03 -7.00
N LEU A 22 9.57 0.06 -5.99
CA LEU A 22 9.96 -0.05 -4.58
C LEU A 22 9.91 -1.48 -4.04
N CYS A 23 9.03 -2.33 -4.57
CA CYS A 23 8.82 -3.67 -4.05
C CYS A 23 9.67 -4.73 -4.77
N ASN A 24 10.10 -5.71 -3.99
CA ASN A 24 10.60 -7.00 -4.46
C ASN A 24 9.58 -8.11 -4.15
N SER A 25 9.85 -9.34 -4.61
CA SER A 25 8.96 -10.50 -4.42
C SER A 25 8.73 -10.90 -2.95
N ASP A 26 9.60 -10.48 -2.04
CA ASP A 26 9.47 -10.71 -0.60
C ASP A 26 8.91 -9.50 0.17
N SER A 27 8.67 -8.36 -0.50
CA SER A 27 8.16 -7.15 0.14
C SER A 27 6.73 -7.32 0.66
N GLU A 28 6.43 -6.65 1.77
CA GLU A 28 5.12 -6.57 2.39
C GLU A 28 4.57 -5.15 2.27
N VAL A 29 3.32 -4.99 1.84
CA VAL A 29 2.68 -3.66 1.72
C VAL A 29 1.46 -3.62 2.63
N ILE A 30 1.51 -2.73 3.63
CA ILE A 30 0.41 -2.53 4.58
C ILE A 30 -0.72 -1.75 3.91
N LEU A 31 -1.95 -2.28 3.96
CA LEU A 31 -3.17 -1.69 3.42
C LEU A 31 -4.29 -1.71 4.46
N SER A 32 -5.19 -0.73 4.41
CA SER A 32 -6.40 -0.74 5.23
C SER A 32 -7.42 -1.78 4.76
N ASN A 33 -8.24 -2.25 5.69
CA ASN A 33 -9.42 -3.05 5.39
C ASN A 33 -10.62 -2.59 6.26
N PRO A 34 -11.64 -1.91 5.71
CA PRO A 34 -11.86 -1.64 4.29
C PRO A 34 -10.83 -0.65 3.69
N GLY A 35 -10.69 -0.69 2.37
CA GLY A 35 -9.78 0.17 1.61
C GLY A 35 -10.13 0.18 0.13
N TYR A 36 -9.43 0.99 -0.67
CA TYR A 36 -9.63 1.02 -2.12
C TYR A 36 -9.29 -0.33 -2.74
N ALA A 37 -10.28 -0.97 -3.38
CA ALA A 37 -10.21 -2.37 -3.81
C ALA A 37 -9.00 -2.67 -4.72
N CYS A 38 -8.56 -1.71 -5.54
CA CYS A 38 -7.47 -1.91 -6.48
C CYS A 38 -6.08 -1.95 -5.83
N TYR A 39 -5.89 -1.42 -4.61
CA TYR A 39 -4.56 -1.41 -3.97
C TYR A 39 -4.00 -2.82 -3.81
N ARG A 40 -4.84 -3.77 -3.38
CA ARG A 40 -4.43 -5.18 -3.29
C ARG A 40 -3.92 -5.70 -4.64
N ASN A 41 -4.61 -5.37 -5.73
CA ASN A 41 -4.25 -5.84 -7.06
C ASN A 41 -2.93 -5.24 -7.54
N PHE A 42 -2.65 -3.97 -7.24
CA PHE A 42 -1.36 -3.37 -7.58
C PHE A 42 -0.20 -3.99 -6.79
N VAL A 43 -0.40 -4.27 -5.50
CA VAL A 43 0.61 -4.95 -4.67
C VAL A 43 0.90 -6.35 -5.21
N LEU A 44 -0.13 -7.11 -5.56
CA LEU A 44 0.02 -8.43 -6.18
C LEU A 44 0.69 -8.37 -7.55
N ALA A 45 0.40 -7.35 -8.36
CA ALA A 45 1.04 -7.14 -9.66
C ALA A 45 2.55 -6.87 -9.53
N ALA A 46 2.96 -6.20 -8.44
CA ALA A 46 4.36 -6.00 -8.06
C ALA A 46 5.00 -7.22 -7.39
N GLN A 47 4.32 -8.37 -7.37
CA GLN A 47 4.75 -9.61 -6.71
C GLN A 47 4.99 -9.48 -5.19
N ALA A 48 4.49 -8.40 -4.58
CA ALA A 48 4.57 -8.17 -3.15
C ALA A 48 3.36 -8.75 -2.41
N LYS A 49 3.48 -8.86 -1.09
CA LYS A 49 2.47 -9.43 -0.20
C LYS A 49 1.63 -8.31 0.44
N PRO A 50 0.31 -8.25 0.18
CA PRO A 50 -0.56 -7.30 0.88
C PRO A 50 -0.79 -7.75 2.34
N VAL A 51 -0.51 -6.86 3.30
CA VAL A 51 -0.78 -7.04 4.72
C VAL A 51 -1.94 -6.12 5.12
N LEU A 52 -3.07 -6.71 5.52
CA LEU A 52 -4.30 -5.95 5.77
C LEU A 52 -4.44 -5.59 7.24
N VAL A 53 -4.65 -4.31 7.52
CA VAL A 53 -4.98 -3.80 8.85
C VAL A 53 -6.47 -3.50 8.92
N PRO A 54 -7.25 -4.21 9.76
CA PRO A 54 -8.67 -3.97 9.89
C PRO A 54 -8.94 -2.60 10.52
N LEU A 55 -9.89 -1.85 9.95
CA LEU A 55 -10.38 -0.59 10.49
C LEU A 55 -11.80 -0.81 11.03
N SER A 56 -12.15 -0.09 12.09
CA SER A 56 -13.50 -0.11 12.68
C SER A 56 -14.24 1.19 12.43
N GLU A 57 -15.55 1.11 12.25
CA GLU A 57 -16.43 2.29 12.15
C GLU A 57 -16.42 3.10 13.45
N GLU A 58 -16.34 2.43 14.60
CA GLU A 58 -16.25 3.07 15.93
C GLU A 58 -15.05 4.01 16.05
N ASN A 59 -13.93 3.67 15.39
CA ASN A 59 -12.72 4.51 15.35
C ASN A 59 -12.69 5.44 14.11
N GLY A 60 -13.83 5.65 13.46
CA GLY A 60 -13.96 6.55 12.30
C GLY A 60 -13.19 6.08 11.07
N LEU A 61 -13.00 4.76 10.91
CA LEU A 61 -12.21 4.15 9.84
C LEU A 61 -10.79 4.74 9.75
N GLN A 62 -10.18 5.03 10.90
CA GLN A 62 -8.77 5.44 11.01
C GLN A 62 -7.87 4.25 11.33
N TYR A 63 -6.61 4.35 10.93
CA TYR A 63 -5.60 3.37 11.34
C TYR A 63 -5.34 3.44 12.85
N ASP A 64 -5.31 2.28 13.48
CA ASP A 64 -4.70 2.11 14.80
C ASP A 64 -3.17 1.97 14.62
N ILE A 65 -2.42 2.88 15.23
CA ILE A 65 -0.95 2.92 15.18
C ILE A 65 -0.35 1.64 15.76
N GLU A 66 -0.93 1.08 16.84
CA GLU A 66 -0.42 -0.14 17.45
C GLU A 66 -0.76 -1.38 16.60
N ALA A 67 -1.86 -1.36 15.87
CA ALA A 67 -2.16 -2.38 14.87
C ALA A 67 -1.17 -2.33 13.70
N ILE A 68 -0.84 -1.14 13.19
CA ILE A 68 0.19 -0.97 12.15
C ILE A 68 1.55 -1.46 12.66
N ARG A 69 1.97 -1.07 13.85
CA ARG A 69 3.28 -1.46 14.41
C ARG A 69 3.48 -2.97 14.47
N LYS A 70 2.43 -3.73 14.77
CA LYS A 70 2.45 -5.20 14.78
C LYS A 70 2.61 -5.83 13.39
N CYS A 71 2.30 -5.07 12.33
CA CYS A 71 2.43 -5.51 10.95
C CYS A 71 3.76 -5.13 10.31
N VAL A 72 4.56 -4.26 10.92
CA VAL A 72 5.88 -3.86 10.39
C VAL A 72 6.90 -4.95 10.63
N THR A 73 7.52 -5.44 9.56
CA THR A 73 8.57 -6.47 9.57
C THR A 73 9.79 -5.96 8.80
N PRO A 74 10.94 -6.69 8.79
CA PRO A 74 12.07 -6.36 7.93
C PRO A 74 11.74 -6.38 6.42
N HIS A 75 10.60 -6.93 6.03
CA HIS A 75 10.15 -6.99 4.64
C HIS A 75 9.12 -5.89 4.29
N THR A 76 8.70 -5.08 5.26
CA THR A 76 7.74 -3.97 5.05
C THR A 76 8.41 -2.74 4.44
#